data_AF-A0A7S4CDU5-F1
#
_entry.id   AF-A0A7S4CDU5-F1
#
_cell.length_a   1.000
_cell.length_b   1.000
_cell.length_c   1.000
_cell.angle_alpha   90.00
_cell.angle_beta   90.00
_cell.angle_gamma   90.00
#
_symmetry.space_group_name_H-M   'P 1'
#
loop_
_entity.id
_entity.type
_entity.pdbx_description
1 polymer ?
#
loop_
_entity_poly.entity_id
_entity_poly.type
_entity_poly.pdbx_seq_one_letter_code
_entity_poly.pdbx_strand_id
1 'polypeptide(L)'
;QMPPSSKIYDPAFASNRMAGIVGAFEVTATTWFSGNVEHVHCINMMPFTPITEELLEHSFVAQEYPTLHDALTRKQGLVTEEWRGFIALDHAVVDQAEALEEIRALSFFDAGNSLSNSLYWIFSRPVTGPFNLT
;
A
#
# COMPACT_ATOMS: atom_id res chain seq x y z
N GLN A 1 -5.42 1.02 -8.92
CA GLN A 1 -5.83 2.25 -8.21
C GLN A 1 -7.25 2.64 -8.63
N MET A 2 -8.13 2.96 -7.68
CA MET A 2 -9.50 3.39 -7.95
C MET A 2 -9.88 4.57 -7.05
N PRO A 3 -9.81 5.81 -7.56
CA PRO A 3 -10.22 6.97 -6.77
C PRO A 3 -11.73 6.91 -6.44
N PRO A 4 -12.20 7.57 -5.38
CA PRO A 4 -13.60 7.60 -4.98
C PRO A 4 -14.55 8.11 -6.08
N SER A 5 -14.05 8.94 -6.99
CA SER A 5 -14.79 9.51 -8.12
C SER A 5 -14.80 8.61 -9.36
N SER A 6 -14.14 7.45 -9.32
CA SER A 6 -14.06 6.53 -10.46
C SER A 6 -15.44 6.05 -10.89
N LYS A 7 -15.65 6.01 -12.21
CA LYS A 7 -16.86 5.45 -12.85
C LYS A 7 -16.55 4.23 -13.73
N ILE A 8 -15.37 3.64 -13.55
CA ILE A 8 -14.91 2.49 -14.35
C ILE A 8 -15.68 1.22 -13.95
N TYR A 9 -15.90 1.03 -12.64
CA TYR A 9 -16.60 -0.14 -12.09
C TYR A 9 -17.75 0.31 -11.17
N ASP A 10 -18.50 -0.67 -10.65
CA ASP A 10 -19.56 -0.42 -9.66
C ASP A 10 -19.00 0.38 -8.46
N PRO A 11 -19.78 1.33 -7.89
CA PRO A 11 -19.34 2.13 -6.75
C PRO A 11 -18.83 1.33 -5.55
N ALA A 12 -19.25 0.07 -5.37
CA ALA A 12 -18.72 -0.82 -4.34
C ALA A 12 -17.20 -1.06 -4.46
N PHE A 13 -16.64 -1.00 -5.67
CA PHE A 13 -15.19 -1.10 -5.85
C PHE A 13 -14.47 0.20 -5.49
N ALA A 14 -15.10 1.35 -5.73
CA ALA A 14 -14.54 2.65 -5.35
C ALA A 14 -14.48 2.82 -3.83
N SER A 15 -15.37 2.18 -3.07
CA SER A 15 -15.23 2.10 -1.60
C SER A 15 -14.03 1.27 -1.15
N ASN A 16 -13.66 0.21 -1.89
CA ASN A 16 -12.45 -0.57 -1.61
C ASN A 16 -11.17 0.09 -2.14
N ARG A 17 -11.25 1.20 -2.88
CA ARG A 17 -10.11 1.93 -3.49
C ARG A 17 -9.28 1.13 -4.50
N MET A 18 -9.51 -0.17 -4.63
CA MET A 18 -8.78 -1.03 -5.54
C MET A 18 -9.64 -2.18 -6.07
N ALA A 19 -9.46 -2.50 -7.36
CA ALA A 19 -9.88 -3.78 -7.93
C ALA A 19 -8.78 -4.82 -7.67
N GLY A 20 -9.16 -5.98 -7.15
CA GLY A 20 -8.24 -7.08 -6.88
C GLY A 20 -7.80 -7.80 -8.15
N ILE A 21 -8.73 -8.46 -8.84
CA ILE A 21 -8.45 -9.19 -10.09
C ILE A 21 -9.32 -8.62 -11.19
N VAL A 22 -8.71 -8.23 -12.31
CA VAL A 22 -9.40 -7.78 -13.52
C VAL A 22 -9.23 -8.85 -14.60
N GLY A 23 -10.33 -9.52 -14.94
CA GLY A 23 -10.42 -10.49 -16.03
C GLY A 23 -11.04 -9.88 -17.29
N ALA A 24 -11.16 -10.68 -18.36
CA ALA A 24 -11.75 -10.23 -19.62
C ALA A 24 -13.24 -9.87 -19.50
N PHE A 25 -13.98 -10.54 -18.62
CA PHE A 25 -15.43 -10.39 -18.46
C PHE A 25 -15.87 -10.16 -17.00
N GLU A 26 -14.94 -10.14 -16.05
CA GLU A 26 -15.25 -9.99 -14.63
C GLU A 26 -14.18 -9.17 -13.90
N VAL A 27 -14.57 -8.58 -12.78
CA VAL A 27 -13.69 -7.88 -11.85
C VAL A 27 -14.05 -8.29 -10.41
N THR A 28 -13.05 -8.52 -9.57
CA THR A 28 -13.24 -8.89 -8.15
C THR A 28 -12.45 -7.97 -7.24
N ALA A 29 -12.92 -7.80 -5.99
CA ALA A 29 -12.20 -7.11 -4.92
C ALA A 29 -11.59 -8.14 -3.94
N THR A 30 -11.08 -9.25 -4.49
CA THR A 30 -10.49 -10.36 -3.73
C THR A 30 -9.21 -10.84 -4.42
N THR A 31 -8.49 -11.74 -3.78
CA THR A 31 -7.35 -12.47 -4.35
C THR A 31 -7.68 -13.97 -4.44
N TRP A 32 -6.78 -14.77 -5.00
CA TRP A 32 -6.93 -16.23 -5.08
C TRP A 32 -6.88 -16.95 -3.72
N PHE A 33 -6.33 -16.32 -2.69
CA PHE A 33 -6.13 -16.95 -1.38
C PHE A 33 -6.85 -16.23 -0.23
N SER A 34 -7.33 -15.00 -0.46
CA SER A 34 -8.01 -14.23 0.57
C SER A 34 -8.75 -13.01 0.00
N GLY A 35 -9.83 -12.59 0.68
CA GLY A 35 -10.51 -11.32 0.42
C GLY A 35 -10.13 -10.19 1.38
N ASN A 36 -9.08 -10.37 2.20
CA ASN A 36 -8.68 -9.31 3.12
C ASN A 36 -8.07 -8.12 2.36
N VAL A 37 -8.30 -6.93 2.90
CA VAL A 37 -7.85 -5.64 2.33
C VAL A 37 -6.35 -5.65 2.04
N GLU A 38 -5.49 -6.00 3.01
CA GLU A 38 -4.04 -6.00 2.81
C GLU A 38 -3.59 -6.89 1.64
N HIS A 39 -4.26 -8.02 1.41
CA HIS A 39 -3.91 -8.92 0.33
C HIS A 39 -4.31 -8.34 -1.02
N VAL A 40 -5.50 -7.75 -1.12
CA VAL A 40 -6.00 -7.13 -2.35
C VAL A 40 -5.11 -5.95 -2.75
N HIS A 41 -4.75 -5.12 -1.77
CA HIS A 41 -3.98 -3.90 -1.97
C HIS A 41 -2.51 -4.19 -2.26
N CYS A 42 -1.82 -4.88 -1.34
CA CYS A 42 -0.38 -5.05 -1.44
C CYS A 42 0.05 -5.94 -2.61
N ILE A 43 -0.76 -6.91 -3.07
CA ILE A 43 -0.45 -7.69 -4.27
C ILE A 43 -0.32 -6.80 -5.51
N ASN A 44 -1.12 -5.75 -5.61
CA ASN A 44 -1.10 -4.82 -6.74
C ASN A 44 -0.01 -3.74 -6.60
N MET A 45 0.69 -3.68 -5.46
CA MET A 45 1.78 -2.73 -5.19
C MET A 45 3.16 -3.42 -5.25
N MET A 46 3.22 -4.70 -4.87
CA MET A 46 4.47 -5.44 -4.82
C MET A 46 4.93 -5.94 -6.21
N PRO A 47 6.25 -6.08 -6.45
CA PRO A 47 7.34 -5.67 -5.57
C PRO A 47 7.59 -4.15 -5.62
N PHE A 48 8.01 -3.58 -4.48
CA PHE A 48 8.44 -2.19 -4.41
C PHE A 48 9.83 -2.03 -5.01
N THR A 49 9.92 -1.21 -6.05
CA THR A 49 11.14 -0.91 -6.81
C THR A 49 11.15 0.58 -7.17
N PRO A 50 12.24 1.15 -7.72
CA PRO A 50 12.26 2.57 -8.08
C PRO A 50 11.12 3.00 -9.02
N ILE A 51 10.66 2.14 -9.94
CA ILE A 51 9.55 2.49 -10.84
C ILE A 51 8.19 2.57 -10.12
N THR A 52 8.07 1.98 -8.92
CA THR A 52 6.82 2.04 -8.13
C THR A 52 6.43 3.49 -7.79
N GLU A 53 7.38 4.43 -7.76
CA GLU A 53 7.09 5.86 -7.58
C GLU A 53 6.20 6.45 -8.69
N GLU A 54 6.41 6.03 -9.94
CA GLU A 54 5.59 6.45 -11.07
C GLU A 54 4.22 5.76 -11.07
N LEU A 55 4.09 4.63 -10.34
CA LEU A 55 2.89 3.79 -10.32
C LEU A 55 2.01 4.02 -9.10
N LEU A 56 2.52 4.60 -8.01
CA LEU A 56 1.76 4.91 -6.80
C LEU A 56 1.72 6.41 -6.59
N GLU A 57 0.65 7.03 -7.10
CA GLU A 57 0.45 8.46 -6.96
C GLU A 57 0.16 8.83 -5.50
N HIS A 58 0.84 9.87 -5.01
CA HIS A 58 0.59 10.41 -3.66
C HIS A 58 -0.90 10.74 -3.42
N SER A 59 -1.60 11.25 -4.44
CA SER A 59 -3.02 11.60 -4.32
C SER A 59 -3.90 10.36 -4.06
N PHE A 60 -3.54 9.22 -4.66
CA PHE A 60 -4.23 7.96 -4.49
C PHE A 60 -3.93 7.36 -3.11
N VAL A 61 -2.65 7.27 -2.74
CA VAL A 61 -2.24 6.71 -1.44
C VAL A 61 -2.86 7.48 -0.29
N ALA A 62 -2.92 8.82 -0.35
CA ALA A 62 -3.58 9.64 0.67
C ALA A 62 -5.07 9.31 0.88
N GLN A 63 -5.74 8.76 -0.13
CA GLN A 63 -7.16 8.37 -0.08
C GLN A 63 -7.37 6.89 0.24
N GLU A 64 -6.37 6.06 -0.06
CA GLU A 64 -6.36 4.62 0.15
C GLU A 64 -5.86 4.23 1.55
N TYR A 65 -4.79 4.87 2.01
CA TYR A 65 -4.10 4.51 3.24
C TYR A 65 -5.01 4.36 4.47
N PRO A 66 -6.07 5.19 4.67
CA PRO A 66 -7.02 4.96 5.76
C PRO A 66 -7.66 3.56 5.75
N THR A 67 -7.92 2.98 4.57
CA THR A 67 -8.45 1.62 4.42
C THR A 67 -7.43 0.55 4.84
N LEU A 68 -6.15 0.76 4.52
CA LEU A 68 -5.06 -0.10 4.99
C LEU A 68 -4.81 0.04 6.50
N HIS A 69 -4.89 1.26 7.02
CA HIS A 69 -4.77 1.54 8.45
C HIS A 69 -5.88 0.86 9.27
N ASP A 70 -7.13 0.90 8.80
CA ASP A 70 -8.24 0.17 9.40
C ASP A 70 -7.96 -1.35 9.42
N ALA A 71 -7.32 -1.88 8.38
CA ALA A 71 -6.90 -3.29 8.36
C ALA A 71 -5.81 -3.59 9.41
N LEU A 72 -4.87 -2.67 9.67
CA LEU A 72 -3.83 -2.83 10.70
C LEU A 72 -4.38 -2.86 12.13
N THR A 73 -5.51 -2.19 12.36
CA THR A 73 -6.13 -2.01 13.70
C THR A 73 -7.27 -2.98 13.98
N ARG A 74 -7.64 -3.83 13.02
CA ARG A 74 -8.74 -4.79 13.17
C ARG A 74 -8.44 -5.83 14.25
N LYS A 75 -9.50 -6.32 14.93
CA LYS A 75 -9.38 -7.24 16.08
C LYS A 75 -9.22 -8.71 15.69
N GLN A 76 -9.68 -9.11 14.50
CA GLN A 76 -9.66 -10.50 14.04
C GLN A 76 -8.91 -10.63 12.72
N GLY A 77 -8.19 -11.74 12.57
CA GLY A 77 -7.36 -12.02 11.40
C GLY A 77 -6.27 -10.96 11.26
N LEU A 78 -5.38 -10.81 12.24
CA LEU A 78 -4.38 -9.74 12.21
C LEU A 78 -3.51 -9.79 10.95
N VAL A 79 -3.13 -8.60 10.47
CA VAL A 79 -2.17 -8.46 9.36
C VAL A 79 -0.81 -8.99 9.82
N THR A 80 -0.25 -9.93 9.05
CA THR A 80 1.07 -10.52 9.33
C THR A 80 2.20 -9.53 8.99
N GLU A 81 3.40 -9.76 9.51
CA GLU A 81 4.51 -8.82 9.36
C GLU A 81 4.92 -8.59 7.90
N GLU A 82 4.81 -9.61 7.04
CA GLU A 82 5.08 -9.52 5.60
C GLU A 82 4.25 -8.41 4.94
N TRP A 83 2.94 -8.41 5.20
CA TRP A 83 2.00 -7.44 4.65
C TRP A 83 2.12 -6.09 5.35
N ARG A 84 2.40 -6.07 6.66
CA ARG A 84 2.73 -4.81 7.38
C ARG A 84 3.92 -4.10 6.73
N GLY A 85 4.91 -4.85 6.27
CA GLY A 85 6.04 -4.32 5.50
C GLY A 85 5.60 -3.56 4.26
N PHE A 86 4.75 -4.16 3.42
CA PHE A 86 4.25 -3.49 2.21
C PHE A 86 3.33 -2.30 2.53
N ILE A 87 2.50 -2.39 3.56
CA ILE A 87 1.65 -1.26 4.00
C ILE A 87 2.52 -0.09 4.46
N ALA A 88 3.62 -0.33 5.17
CA ALA A 88 4.54 0.73 5.56
C ALA A 88 5.26 1.36 4.36
N LEU A 89 5.58 0.58 3.31
CA LEU A 89 6.15 1.15 2.08
C LEU A 89 5.14 2.00 1.30
N ASP A 90 3.87 1.60 1.28
CA ASP A 90 2.79 2.43 0.76
C ASP A 90 2.65 3.72 1.59
N HIS A 91 2.60 3.60 2.92
CA HIS A 91 2.51 4.73 3.85
C HIS A 91 3.63 5.75 3.63
N ALA A 92 4.85 5.30 3.34
CA ALA A 92 6.00 6.17 3.09
C ALA A 92 5.76 7.19 1.96
N VAL A 93 4.84 6.92 1.03
CA VAL A 93 4.48 7.85 -0.05
C VAL A 93 3.84 9.14 0.51
N VAL A 94 3.14 9.06 1.65
CA VAL A 94 2.43 10.20 2.27
C VAL A 94 3.01 10.63 3.62
N ASP A 95 3.60 9.71 4.38
CA ASP A 95 4.32 10.00 5.63
C ASP A 95 5.59 9.14 5.74
N GLN A 96 6.72 9.76 5.38
CA GLN A 96 8.03 9.12 5.45
C GLN A 96 8.45 8.77 6.89
N ALA A 97 8.09 9.61 7.86
CA ALA A 97 8.59 9.50 9.23
C ALA A 97 7.87 8.38 9.99
N GLU A 98 6.55 8.30 9.87
CA GLU A 98 5.77 7.23 10.49
C GLU A 98 6.08 5.87 9.85
N ALA A 99 6.18 5.82 8.51
CA ALA A 99 6.57 4.61 7.79
C ALA A 99 7.96 4.08 8.22
N LEU A 100 8.90 4.97 8.55
CA LEU A 100 10.21 4.57 9.05
C LEU A 100 10.12 3.86 10.40
N GLU A 101 9.29 4.36 11.31
CA GLU A 101 9.08 3.73 12.61
C GLU A 101 8.33 2.40 12.48
N GLU A 102 7.36 2.31 11.57
CA GLU A 102 6.67 1.06 11.22
C GLU A 102 7.65 -0.01 10.70
N ILE A 103 8.51 0.32 9.73
CA ILE A 103 9.51 -0.61 9.19
C ILE A 103 10.52 -1.04 10.26
N ARG A 104 10.93 -0.14 11.17
CA ARG A 104 11.86 -0.47 12.27
C ARG A 104 11.25 -1.39 13.31
N ALA A 105 9.93 -1.40 13.46
CA ALA A 105 9.22 -2.28 14.38
C ALA A 105 9.10 -3.73 13.86
N LEU A 106 9.34 -3.98 12.57
CA LEU A 106 9.22 -5.31 11.97
C LEU A 106 10.42 -6.20 12.27
N SER A 107 10.13 -7.46 12.58
CA SER A 107 11.14 -8.51 12.76
C SER A 107 11.30 -9.43 11.55
N PHE A 108 10.32 -9.40 10.64
CA PHE A 108 10.24 -10.26 9.47
C PHE A 108 9.78 -9.47 8.23
N PHE A 109 10.24 -9.89 7.05
CA PHE A 109 9.90 -9.28 5.76
C PHE A 109 9.46 -10.37 4.78
N ASP A 110 8.57 -10.00 3.85
CA ASP A 110 8.22 -10.87 2.73
C ASP A 110 9.47 -11.36 1.96
N ALA A 111 9.39 -12.57 1.39
CA ALA A 111 10.51 -13.18 0.66
C ALA A 111 10.96 -12.36 -0.58
N GLY A 112 10.10 -11.49 -1.11
CA GLY A 112 10.40 -10.56 -2.19
C GLY A 112 10.88 -9.17 -1.74
N ASN A 113 11.10 -8.94 -0.44
CA ASN A 113 11.53 -7.65 0.10
C ASN A 113 12.61 -7.81 1.20
N SER A 114 13.23 -6.69 1.59
CA SER A 114 14.24 -6.67 2.65
C SER A 114 14.23 -5.34 3.40
N LEU A 115 14.78 -5.33 4.62
CA LEU A 115 15.02 -4.09 5.37
C LEU A 115 15.83 -3.06 4.54
N SER A 116 16.86 -3.51 3.82
CA SER A 116 17.69 -2.62 3.00
C SER A 116 16.89 -1.96 1.87
N ASN A 117 16.02 -2.71 1.18
CA ASN A 117 15.15 -2.17 0.14
C ASN A 117 14.11 -1.22 0.74
N SER A 118 13.49 -1.58 1.86
CA SER A 118 12.52 -0.75 2.57
C SER A 118 13.11 0.60 3.00
N LEU A 119 14.31 0.59 3.60
CA LEU A 119 14.99 1.82 3.99
C LEU A 119 15.36 2.67 2.78
N TYR A 120 15.85 2.05 1.69
CA TYR A 120 16.14 2.78 0.45
C TYR A 120 14.89 3.46 -0.11
N TRP A 121 13.77 2.74 -0.21
CA TRP A 121 12.49 3.27 -0.65
C TRP A 121 12.06 4.47 0.22
N ILE A 122 12.03 4.30 1.54
CA ILE A 122 11.62 5.36 2.49
C ILE A 122 12.51 6.59 2.37
N PHE A 123 13.84 6.42 2.41
CA PHE A 123 14.76 7.57 2.37
C PHE A 123 14.85 8.25 0.99
N SER A 124 14.34 7.61 -0.06
CA SER A 124 14.21 8.22 -1.39
C SER A 124 12.94 9.07 -1.56
N ARG A 125 11.98 8.99 -0.63
CA ARG A 125 10.75 9.79 -0.72
C ARG A 125 11.07 11.29 -0.57
N PRO A 126 10.35 12.19 -1.26
CA PRO A 126 10.53 13.63 -1.10
C PRO A 126 10.31 14.04 0.35
N VAL A 127 11.25 14.79 0.94
CA VAL A 127 11.10 15.28 2.31
C VAL A 127 10.05 16.40 2.34
N THR A 128 8.86 16.13 2.85
CA THR A 128 7.86 17.17 3.11
C THR A 128 8.22 17.91 4.41
N GLY A 129 9.18 18.84 4.33
CA GLY A 129 9.64 19.68 5.43
C GLY A 129 10.20 21.03 4.94
N PRO A 130 10.45 22.01 5.84
CA PRO A 130 10.84 23.37 5.45
C PRO A 130 12.23 23.48 4.79
N PHE A 131 12.96 22.38 4.69
CA PHE A 131 14.25 22.29 4.01
C PHE A 131 14.11 21.44 2.75
N ASN A 132 13.28 21.91 1.80
CA ASN A 132 13.34 21.41 0.44
C ASN A 132 14.63 21.96 -0.19
N LEU A 133 15.60 21.08 -0.44
CA LEU A 133 16.80 21.41 -1.21
C LEU A 133 16.47 21.31 -2.71
N THR A 134 15.67 22.24 -3.19
CA THR A 134 15.48 22.52 -4.63
C THR A 134 15.35 24.02 -4.84
#